data_AF-G0WG16-F1
#
_entry.id   AF-G0WG16-F1
#
_cell.length_a   1.000
_cell.length_b   1.000
_cell.length_c   1.000
_cell.angle_alpha   90.00
_cell.angle_beta   90.00
_cell.angle_gamma   90.00
#
_symmetry.space_group_name_H-M   'P 1'
#
loop_
_entity.id
_entity.type
_entity.pdbx_description
1 polymer ?
#
loop_
_entity_poly.entity_id
_entity_poly.type
_entity_poly.pdbx_seq_one_letter_code
_entity_poly.pdbx_strand_id
1 'polypeptide(L)'
;MTYNQTIIYFEGRAINPREDPLNERGLVSTELSDLLLCSKFQESLLQATKELHSLTERISQYRTPEVTQETVAFELPQMMRFLVDKREHARRVYREALRRKVSAEGWDLEDLFHELEEELFRSEEVLSLYPRRGTFH
;
A
#
# COMPACT_ATOMS: atom_id res chain seq x y z
N MET A 1 -71.11 -16.63 -1.84
CA MET A 1 -70.10 -17.46 -1.17
C MET A 1 -69.11 -16.53 -0.52
N THR A 2 -69.29 -16.28 0.77
CA THR A 2 -68.53 -15.31 1.57
C THR A 2 -67.46 -16.07 2.34
N TYR A 3 -66.19 -15.80 2.00
CA TYR A 3 -65.05 -16.37 2.74
C TYR A 3 -64.82 -15.56 4.00
N ASN A 4 -65.09 -16.16 5.16
CA ASN A 4 -64.71 -15.61 6.45
C ASN A 4 -63.18 -15.72 6.62
N GLN A 5 -62.52 -14.57 6.64
CA GLN A 5 -61.09 -14.46 6.89
C GLN A 5 -60.88 -14.33 8.40
N THR A 6 -60.40 -15.39 9.05
CA THR A 6 -60.03 -15.37 10.47
C THR A 6 -58.74 -14.57 10.64
N ILE A 7 -58.83 -13.41 11.29
CA ILE A 7 -57.68 -12.60 11.69
C ILE A 7 -57.25 -13.05 13.10
N ILE A 8 -56.06 -13.62 13.21
CA ILE A 8 -55.44 -13.93 14.51
C ILE A 8 -54.62 -12.70 14.92
N TYR A 9 -55.00 -12.08 16.03
CA TYR A 9 -54.25 -10.97 16.63
C TYR A 9 -53.15 -11.53 17.53
N PHE A 10 -51.90 -11.35 17.14
CA PHE A 10 -50.76 -11.42 18.06
C PHE A 10 -50.40 -9.99 18.49
N GLU A 11 -50.39 -9.75 19.79
CA GLU A 11 -49.97 -8.51 20.40
C GLU A 11 -48.52 -8.18 20.06
N GLY A 12 -48.27 -6.94 19.65
CA GLY A 12 -46.97 -6.28 19.79
C GLY A 12 -46.02 -6.37 18.61
N ARG A 13 -45.96 -5.26 17.85
CA ARG A 13 -45.02 -4.89 16.77
C ARG A 13 -45.30 -5.45 15.38
N ALA A 14 -45.79 -4.56 14.53
CA ALA A 14 -45.74 -4.68 13.08
C ALA A 14 -44.28 -4.80 12.62
N ILE A 15 -43.88 -6.01 12.23
CA ILE A 15 -42.68 -6.23 11.43
C ILE A 15 -43.11 -5.94 9.99
N ASN A 16 -42.63 -4.84 9.42
CA ASN A 16 -42.73 -4.59 7.97
C ASN A 16 -41.79 -5.58 7.26
N PRO A 17 -42.27 -6.52 6.44
CA PRO A 17 -41.40 -7.37 5.65
C PRO A 17 -41.16 -6.66 4.30
N ARG A 18 -40.28 -5.65 4.32
CA ARG A 18 -39.65 -5.09 3.12
C ARG A 18 -38.21 -4.74 3.45
N GLU A 19 -37.44 -5.76 3.80
CA GLU A 19 -36.00 -5.72 3.57
C GLU A 19 -35.82 -5.87 2.06
N ASP A 20 -35.49 -4.76 1.39
CA ASP A 20 -35.15 -4.75 -0.03
C ASP A 20 -33.82 -5.49 -0.21
N PRO A 21 -33.77 -6.67 -0.88
CA PRO A 21 -32.52 -7.39 -1.14
C PRO A 21 -31.57 -6.64 -2.09
N LEU A 22 -31.98 -5.46 -2.58
CA LEU A 22 -31.17 -4.55 -3.37
C LEU A 22 -30.21 -3.71 -2.50
N ASN A 23 -30.54 -3.45 -1.23
CA ASN A 23 -29.69 -2.66 -0.33
C ASN A 23 -28.45 -3.46 0.10
N GLU A 24 -28.60 -4.76 0.34
CA GLU A 24 -27.49 -5.67 0.65
C GLU A 24 -26.51 -5.82 -0.54
N ARG A 25 -27.01 -5.83 -1.79
CA ARG A 25 -26.14 -5.88 -2.98
C ARG A 25 -25.27 -4.62 -3.14
N GLY A 26 -25.80 -3.46 -2.78
CA GLY A 26 -25.03 -2.20 -2.79
C GLY A 26 -23.95 -2.16 -1.71
N LEU A 27 -24.25 -2.68 -0.51
CA LEU A 27 -23.30 -2.79 0.58
C LEU A 27 -22.16 -3.77 0.25
N VAL A 28 -22.50 -4.99 -0.22
CA VAL A 28 -21.54 -6.03 -0.61
C VAL A 28 -20.64 -5.59 -1.77
N SER A 29 -21.18 -4.84 -2.74
CA SER A 29 -20.37 -4.29 -3.84
C SER A 29 -19.35 -3.26 -3.37
N THR A 30 -19.67 -2.51 -2.32
CA THR A 30 -18.78 -1.49 -1.73
C THR A 30 -17.70 -2.17 -0.90
N GLU A 31 -18.07 -3.14 -0.05
CA GLU A 31 -17.13 -3.93 0.75
C GLU A 31 -16.13 -4.72 -0.12
N LEU A 32 -16.58 -5.34 -1.22
CA LEU A 32 -15.70 -6.03 -2.16
C LEU A 32 -14.74 -5.07 -2.87
N SER A 33 -15.23 -3.87 -3.22
CA SER A 33 -14.41 -2.84 -3.86
C SER A 33 -13.34 -2.32 -2.90
N ASP A 34 -13.69 -2.11 -1.62
CA ASP A 34 -12.76 -1.70 -0.57
C ASP A 34 -11.72 -2.77 -0.27
N LEU A 35 -12.11 -4.06 -0.28
CA LEU A 35 -11.18 -5.18 -0.11
C LEU A 35 -10.18 -5.28 -1.28
N LEU A 36 -10.66 -5.17 -2.52
CA LEU A 36 -9.79 -5.16 -3.71
C LEU A 36 -8.83 -3.96 -3.69
N LEU A 37 -9.32 -2.82 -3.24
CA LEU A 37 -8.53 -1.61 -3.10
C LEU A 37 -7.43 -1.79 -2.05
N CYS A 38 -7.78 -2.32 -0.87
CA CYS A 38 -6.84 -2.65 0.20
C CYS A 38 -5.75 -3.61 -0.29
N SER A 39 -6.14 -4.70 -0.95
CA SER A 39 -5.21 -5.69 -1.51
C SER A 39 -4.23 -5.08 -2.51
N LYS A 40 -4.72 -4.21 -3.40
CA LYS A 40 -3.86 -3.49 -4.35
C LYS A 40 -2.86 -2.57 -3.63
N PHE A 41 -3.27 -1.94 -2.54
CA PHE A 41 -2.36 -1.11 -1.74
C PHE A 41 -1.32 -1.93 -1.00
N GLN A 42 -1.71 -3.04 -0.39
CA GLN A 42 -0.78 -3.97 0.23
C GLN A 42 0.28 -4.42 -0.77
N GLU A 43 -0.12 -4.82 -1.97
CA GLU A 43 0.80 -5.21 -3.04
C GLU A 43 1.72 -4.05 -3.43
N SER A 44 1.17 -2.84 -3.58
CA SER A 44 1.96 -1.66 -3.96
C SER A 44 3.00 -1.27 -2.89
N LEU A 45 2.62 -1.32 -1.61
CA LEU A 45 3.52 -1.04 -0.48
C LEU A 45 4.60 -2.12 -0.38
N LEU A 46 4.22 -3.39 -0.47
CA LEU A 46 5.15 -4.51 -0.42
C LEU A 46 6.16 -4.46 -1.58
N GLN A 47 5.69 -4.18 -2.79
CA GLN A 47 6.55 -4.08 -3.97
C GLN A 47 7.53 -2.91 -3.84
N ALA A 48 7.06 -1.73 -3.43
CA ALA A 48 7.92 -0.57 -3.22
C ALA A 48 9.00 -0.83 -2.16
N THR A 49 8.64 -1.51 -1.07
CA THR A 49 9.55 -1.90 0.01
C THR A 49 10.62 -2.87 -0.49
N LYS A 50 10.22 -3.93 -1.19
CA LYS A 50 11.15 -4.92 -1.77
C LYS A 50 12.12 -4.30 -2.77
N GLU A 51 11.64 -3.37 -3.60
CA GLU A 51 12.48 -2.67 -4.58
C GLU A 51 13.52 -1.78 -3.90
N LEU A 52 13.13 -1.04 -2.87
CA LEU A 52 14.06 -0.23 -2.07
C LEU A 52 15.09 -1.10 -1.37
N HIS A 53 14.65 -2.19 -0.73
CA HIS A 53 15.53 -3.13 -0.05
C HIS A 53 16.58 -3.71 -1.00
N SER A 54 16.14 -4.27 -2.13
CA SER A 54 17.02 -4.88 -3.13
C SER A 54 18.06 -3.89 -3.68
N LEU A 55 17.65 -2.65 -3.97
CA LEU A 55 18.58 -1.62 -4.45
C LEU A 55 19.57 -1.17 -3.37
N THR A 56 19.11 -1.01 -2.14
CA THR A 56 19.93 -0.62 -1.00
C THR A 56 20.99 -1.68 -0.72
N GLU A 57 20.62 -2.97 -0.73
CA GLU A 57 21.54 -4.09 -0.60
C GLU A 57 22.57 -4.12 -1.74
N ARG A 58 22.10 -3.99 -2.99
CA ARG A 58 22.98 -4.02 -4.16
C ARG A 58 23.98 -2.87 -4.17
N ILE A 59 23.57 -1.67 -3.81
CA ILE A 59 24.47 -0.51 -3.69
C ILE A 59 25.49 -0.72 -2.57
N SER A 60 25.07 -1.32 -1.45
CA SER A 60 25.95 -1.61 -0.32
C SER A 60 27.10 -2.57 -0.68
N GLN A 61 26.90 -3.44 -1.67
CA GLN A 61 27.96 -4.34 -2.19
C GLN A 61 29.11 -3.58 -2.85
N TYR A 62 28.88 -2.40 -3.43
CA TYR A 62 29.95 -1.58 -4.02
C TYR A 62 30.91 -0.97 -2.97
N ARG A 63 30.63 -1.18 -1.68
CA ARG A 63 31.53 -0.82 -0.58
C ARG A 63 32.53 -1.94 -0.25
N THR A 64 32.37 -3.14 -0.81
CA THR A 64 33.31 -4.23 -0.56
C THR A 64 34.60 -4.03 -1.39
N PRO A 65 35.77 -4.40 -0.85
CA PRO A 65 37.06 -4.20 -1.51
C PRO A 65 37.25 -5.03 -2.78
N GLU A 66 36.33 -5.94 -3.08
CA GLU A 66 36.35 -6.86 -4.22
C GLU A 66 35.84 -6.20 -5.51
N VAL A 67 35.15 -5.07 -5.41
CA VAL A 67 34.59 -4.36 -6.58
C VAL A 67 35.63 -3.44 -7.19
N THR A 68 35.81 -3.53 -8.51
CA THR A 68 36.77 -2.71 -9.23
C THR A 68 36.32 -1.24 -9.28
N GLN A 69 37.28 -0.31 -9.27
CA GLN A 69 36.97 1.13 -9.38
C GLN A 69 36.25 1.49 -10.68
N GLU A 70 36.48 0.75 -11.76
CA GLU A 70 35.84 0.97 -13.06
C GLU A 70 34.34 0.60 -13.01
N THR A 71 34.01 -0.53 -12.40
CA THR A 71 32.62 -0.97 -12.19
C THR A 71 31.88 0.00 -11.26
N VAL A 72 32.53 0.48 -10.19
CA VAL A 72 31.99 1.54 -9.31
C VAL A 72 31.74 2.83 -10.10
N ALA A 73 32.67 3.25 -10.96
CA ALA A 73 32.55 4.51 -11.69
C ALA A 73 31.41 4.51 -12.73
N PHE A 74 31.08 3.36 -13.31
CA PHE A 74 30.06 3.27 -14.36
C PHE A 74 28.67 2.89 -13.85
N GLU A 75 28.58 1.92 -12.94
CA GLU A 75 27.30 1.32 -12.55
C GLU A 75 26.66 2.02 -11.33
N LEU A 76 27.47 2.40 -10.33
CA LEU A 76 26.98 3.02 -9.10
C LEU A 76 26.18 4.30 -9.36
N PRO A 77 26.62 5.24 -10.23
CA PRO A 77 25.81 6.39 -10.63
C PRO A 77 24.37 6.08 -11.05
N GLN A 78 24.20 5.06 -11.90
CA GLN A 78 22.91 4.68 -12.43
C GLN A 78 22.03 4.06 -11.34
N MET A 79 22.61 3.22 -10.50
CA MET A 79 21.91 2.62 -9.35
C MET A 79 21.47 3.67 -8.33
N MET A 80 22.31 4.66 -8.06
CA MET A 80 21.99 5.76 -7.14
C MET A 80 20.85 6.63 -7.67
N ARG A 81 20.85 6.93 -8.98
CA ARG A 81 19.73 7.62 -9.63
C ARG A 81 18.44 6.80 -9.53
N PHE A 82 18.52 5.50 -9.80
CA PHE A 82 17.37 4.62 -9.71
C PHE A 82 16.85 4.48 -8.27
N LEU A 83 17.73 4.48 -7.28
CA LEU A 83 17.36 4.51 -5.86
C LEU A 83 16.56 5.78 -5.52
N VAL A 84 16.99 6.95 -6.00
CA VAL A 84 16.25 8.22 -5.80
C VAL A 84 14.84 8.14 -6.42
N ASP A 85 14.75 7.65 -7.67
CA ASP A 85 13.46 7.53 -8.37
C ASP A 85 12.50 6.57 -7.64
N LYS A 86 13.01 5.42 -7.19
CA LYS A 86 12.23 4.43 -6.44
C LYS A 86 11.80 4.92 -5.07
N ARG A 87 12.66 5.69 -4.39
CA ARG A 87 12.35 6.33 -3.12
C ARG A 87 11.22 7.36 -3.25
N GLU A 88 11.23 8.17 -4.30
CA GLU A 88 10.14 9.11 -4.57
C GLU A 88 8.84 8.40 -4.97
N HIS A 89 8.94 7.29 -5.71
CA HIS A 89 7.77 6.44 -5.97
C HIS A 89 7.18 5.87 -4.67
N ALA A 90 8.01 5.30 -3.81
CA ALA A 90 7.58 4.70 -2.56
C ALA A 90 6.94 5.73 -1.60
N ARG A 91 7.50 6.95 -1.51
CA ARG A 91 6.89 8.07 -0.78
C ARG A 91 5.50 8.44 -1.30
N ARG A 92 5.27 8.37 -2.62
CA ARG A 92 3.96 8.62 -3.22
C ARG A 92 2.96 7.54 -2.84
N VAL A 93 3.35 6.26 -2.94
CA VAL A 93 2.52 5.12 -2.53
C VAL A 93 2.16 5.20 -1.05
N TYR A 94 3.15 5.47 -0.19
CA TYR A 94 2.95 5.66 1.26
C TYR A 94 1.92 6.76 1.56
N ARG A 95 2.06 7.94 0.94
CA ARG A 95 1.11 9.06 1.12
C ARG A 95 -0.29 8.72 0.62
N GLU A 96 -0.41 8.01 -0.51
CA GLU A 96 -1.69 7.61 -1.06
C GLU A 96 -2.39 6.60 -0.13
N ALA A 97 -1.65 5.61 0.36
CA ALA A 97 -2.15 4.61 1.29
C ALA A 97 -2.56 5.24 2.63
N LEU A 98 -1.79 6.19 3.19
CA LEU A 98 -2.19 6.92 4.40
C LEU A 98 -3.50 7.69 4.22
N ARG A 99 -3.64 8.43 3.11
CA ARG A 99 -4.86 9.19 2.82
C ARG A 99 -6.10 8.29 2.78
N ARG A 100 -5.93 7.04 2.32
CA ARG A 100 -7.03 6.08 2.22
C ARG A 100 -7.25 5.26 3.49
N LYS A 101 -6.21 4.91 4.26
CA LYS A 101 -6.36 4.33 5.60
C LYS A 101 -7.16 5.26 6.52
N VAL A 102 -6.93 6.58 6.42
CA VAL A 102 -7.73 7.58 7.16
C VAL A 102 -9.22 7.57 6.75
N SER A 103 -9.54 7.17 5.53
CA SER A 103 -10.93 7.08 5.05
C SER A 103 -11.58 5.69 5.25
N ALA A 104 -10.78 4.64 5.42
CA ALA A 104 -11.23 3.25 5.52
C ALA A 104 -10.81 2.67 6.88
N GLU A 105 -11.74 2.67 7.82
CA GLU A 105 -11.56 2.08 9.15
C GLU A 105 -11.34 0.55 9.00
N GLY A 106 -10.24 0.02 9.55
CA GLY A 106 -9.99 -1.44 9.59
C GLY A 106 -8.93 -2.00 8.63
N TRP A 107 -8.21 -1.18 7.86
CA TRP A 107 -7.06 -1.69 7.09
C TRP A 107 -5.83 -1.86 7.99
N ASP A 108 -5.46 -3.12 8.25
CA ASP A 108 -4.21 -3.47 8.93
C ASP A 108 -3.03 -3.43 7.95
N LEU A 109 -2.35 -2.29 7.93
CA LEU A 109 -1.19 -2.00 7.08
C LEU A 109 0.00 -1.48 7.90
N GLU A 110 -0.07 -1.58 9.23
CA GLU A 110 0.90 -0.92 10.12
C GLU A 110 2.30 -1.49 9.94
N ASP A 111 2.42 -2.81 9.87
CA ASP A 111 3.69 -3.48 9.60
C ASP A 111 4.28 -3.07 8.25
N LEU A 112 3.46 -3.02 7.19
CA LEU A 112 3.91 -2.60 5.86
C LEU A 112 4.34 -1.13 5.81
N PHE A 113 3.68 -0.26 6.58
CA PHE A 113 4.10 1.13 6.70
C PHE A 113 5.43 1.24 7.44
N HIS A 114 5.59 0.48 8.51
CA HIS A 114 6.81 0.46 9.29
C HIS A 114 8.00 -0.06 8.46
N GLU A 115 7.85 -1.21 7.79
CA GLU A 115 8.88 -1.76 6.89
C GLU A 115 9.26 -0.76 5.79
N LEU A 116 8.28 -0.08 5.19
CA LEU A 116 8.55 0.91 4.17
C LEU A 116 9.28 2.15 4.73
N GLU A 117 8.93 2.61 5.93
CA GLU A 117 9.63 3.70 6.61
C GLU A 117 11.08 3.33 6.93
N GLU A 118 11.34 2.10 7.39
CA GLU A 118 12.68 1.59 7.63
C GLU A 118 13.51 1.58 6.34
N GLU A 119 12.96 1.07 5.23
CA GLU A 119 13.68 1.05 3.94
C GLU A 119 13.88 2.46 3.36
N LEU A 120 12.93 3.38 3.59
CA LEU A 120 13.13 4.79 3.31
C LEU A 120 14.24 5.38 4.17
N PHE A 121 14.37 5.01 5.44
CA PHE A 121 15.47 5.49 6.28
C PHE A 121 16.82 4.92 5.80
N ARG A 122 16.92 3.60 5.61
CA ARG A 122 18.14 2.90 5.15
C ARG A 122 18.64 3.43 3.81
N SER A 123 17.75 3.63 2.86
CA SER A 123 18.13 4.22 1.57
C SER A 123 18.62 5.66 1.69
N GLU A 124 18.28 6.38 2.78
CA GLU A 124 18.75 7.76 3.00
C GLU A 124 20.17 7.76 3.49
N GLU A 125 20.45 6.86 4.43
CA GLU A 125 21.79 6.61 4.92
C GLU A 125 22.71 6.25 3.74
N VAL A 126 22.29 5.33 2.87
CA VAL A 126 23.06 4.98 1.66
C VAL A 126 23.30 6.19 0.76
N LEU A 127 22.29 7.01 0.48
CA LEU A 127 22.46 8.23 -0.33
C LEU A 127 23.40 9.24 0.34
N SER A 128 23.33 9.37 1.67
CA SER A 128 24.14 10.31 2.46
C SER A 128 25.63 9.93 2.47
N LEU A 129 25.95 8.64 2.32
CA LEU A 129 27.31 8.11 2.26
C LEU A 129 28.04 8.44 0.96
N TYR A 130 27.31 8.90 -0.06
CA TYR A 130 27.87 9.40 -1.30
C TYR A 130 27.53 10.90 -1.51
N PRO A 131 27.97 11.81 -0.60
CA PRO A 131 27.59 13.20 -0.66
C PRO A 131 28.46 13.94 -1.70
N ARG A 132 27.99 14.01 -2.96
CA ARG A 132 28.40 14.89 -4.11
C ARG A 132 27.76 14.30 -5.40
N ARG A 133 27.16 14.98 -6.37
CA ARG A 133 26.91 16.40 -6.76
C ARG A 133 25.73 16.39 -7.74
N GLY A 134 24.94 17.46 -7.79
CA GLY A 134 23.81 17.65 -8.72
C GLY A 134 24.17 17.71 -10.20
N THR A 135 24.81 16.67 -10.74
CA THR A 135 25.09 16.47 -12.16
C THR A 135 25.04 14.97 -12.46
N PHE A 136 23.86 14.37 -12.34
CA PHE A 136 23.48 13.18 -13.12
C PHE A 136 22.50 13.60 -14.22
N HIS A 137 22.79 14.73 -14.86
CA HIS A 137 22.13 15.23 -16.05
C HIS A 137 22.90 14.77 -17.29
#